data_AF-A0A521T1K6-F1
#
_entry.id   AF-A0A521T1K6-F1
#
_cell.length_a   1.000
_cell.length_b   1.000
_cell.length_c   1.000
_cell.angle_alpha   90.00
_cell.angle_beta   90.00
_cell.angle_gamma   90.00
#
_symmetry.space_group_name_H-M   'P 1'
#
loop_
_entity.id
_entity.type
_entity.pdbx_description
1 polymer ?
#
loop_
_entity_poly.entity_id
_entity_poly.type
_entity_poly.pdbx_seq_one_letter_code
_entity_poly.pdbx_strand_id
1 'polypeptide(L)'
;MNKKLVIGIPVGLAVLALAFFGYRQFLAPVPATPTAGAGAVGTTQTGPDVISAEGRVQPARSVRLSFSSGGQVAEVLVRVGDVVTEGQPLARLEDRAAAEAALAAADLELEAAQQAFDALTEDLDLARAVAQRAVAVARADVRDSERRVTNLDSPSKQTEIDRAQANVVLLEDQLDKARDAYEPYADKPESNLTRAVLQQKFAAAQQAYDDAVRLLNNLEGTADEIDVATAAADLALARARRADAERALADLANGPDPDALALAERRLASAQAQRAAAQDALDRMELRAPFAGTVVSVDLEAGEFAVPGTSQVVLADVSAWEAETTDLSEGDVALLAVGMPVTVSLDAFPGETFEGVIIEIGLLGQDVRGQITYPVTVTFDPGDVPVRWGMTAFVDVAVED
;
A
#
# COMPACT_ATOMS: atom_id res chain seq x y z
N MET A 1 57.13 -56.60 -31.29
CA MET A 1 55.72 -56.21 -31.03
C MET A 1 55.69 -54.68 -30.98
N ASN A 2 54.98 -53.90 -31.79
CA ASN A 2 53.78 -54.13 -32.59
C ASN A 2 53.75 -53.21 -33.82
N LYS A 3 53.15 -53.71 -34.92
CA LYS A 3 52.90 -53.03 -36.21
C LYS A 3 51.93 -51.85 -36.05
N LYS A 4 52.24 -50.69 -36.64
CA LYS A 4 51.26 -49.64 -36.94
C LYS A 4 50.73 -49.87 -38.36
N LEU A 5 49.41 -50.08 -38.49
CA LEU A 5 48.71 -50.26 -39.76
C LEU A 5 48.13 -48.90 -40.18
N VAL A 6 48.56 -48.38 -41.33
CA VAL A 6 48.04 -47.16 -41.95
C VAL A 6 46.83 -47.54 -42.80
N ILE A 7 45.62 -47.30 -42.30
CA ILE A 7 44.37 -47.34 -43.09
C ILE A 7 43.71 -45.98 -42.88
N GLY A 8 44.02 -45.02 -43.74
CA GLY A 8 43.42 -43.67 -43.69
C GLY A 8 43.23 -43.00 -45.04
N ILE A 9 43.60 -43.65 -46.15
CA ILE A 9 43.61 -43.02 -47.48
C ILE A 9 42.50 -43.52 -48.43
N PRO A 10 41.90 -44.73 -48.35
CA PRO A 10 40.89 -45.12 -49.33
C PRO A 10 39.46 -44.62 -49.01
N VAL A 11 39.16 -44.15 -47.79
CA VAL A 11 37.79 -43.74 -47.40
C VAL A 11 37.45 -42.33 -47.88
N GLY A 12 38.44 -41.41 -47.91
CA GLY A 12 38.21 -40.03 -48.39
C GLY A 12 37.92 -39.93 -49.89
N LEU A 13 38.48 -40.84 -50.71
CA LEU A 13 38.23 -40.86 -52.15
C LEU A 13 36.88 -41.48 -52.52
N ALA A 14 36.32 -42.37 -51.69
CA ALA A 14 35.00 -42.96 -51.93
C ALA A 14 33.86 -41.96 -51.69
N VAL A 15 34.01 -41.04 -50.72
CA VAL A 15 33.00 -40.02 -50.40
C VAL A 15 32.94 -38.92 -51.47
N LEU A 16 34.09 -38.55 -52.06
CA LEU A 16 34.12 -37.58 -53.15
C LEU A 16 33.58 -38.13 -54.48
N ALA A 17 33.74 -39.44 -54.74
CA ALA A 17 33.19 -40.07 -55.94
C ALA A 17 31.65 -40.18 -55.90
N LEU A 18 31.05 -40.41 -54.73
CA LEU A 18 29.60 -40.46 -54.56
C LEU A 18 28.94 -39.07 -54.67
N ALA A 19 29.60 -38.01 -54.18
CA ALA A 19 29.13 -36.64 -54.36
C ALA A 19 29.16 -36.19 -55.83
N PHE A 20 30.20 -36.59 -56.59
CA PHE A 20 30.30 -36.25 -58.01
C PHE A 20 29.30 -37.01 -58.89
N PHE A 21 28.98 -38.27 -58.56
CA PHE A 21 28.01 -39.07 -59.31
C PHE A 21 26.56 -38.60 -59.07
N GLY A 22 26.22 -38.19 -57.83
CA GLY A 22 24.91 -37.61 -57.51
C GLY A 22 24.65 -36.26 -58.19
N TYR A 23 25.69 -35.41 -58.30
CA TYR A 23 25.57 -34.12 -58.98
C TYR A 23 25.37 -34.26 -60.50
N ARG A 24 25.92 -35.32 -61.12
CA ARG A 24 25.75 -35.54 -62.56
C ARG A 24 24.39 -36.12 -62.95
N GLN A 25 23.72 -36.82 -62.04
CA GLN A 25 22.40 -37.40 -62.29
C GLN A 25 21.26 -36.36 -62.17
N PHE A 26 21.56 -35.16 -61.67
CA PHE A 26 20.61 -34.04 -61.54
C PHE A 26 20.68 -33.00 -62.67
N LEU A 27 21.59 -33.16 -63.64
CA LEU A 27 21.78 -32.26 -64.80
C LEU A 27 21.38 -32.88 -66.14
N ALA A 28 20.47 -33.87 -66.14
CA ALA A 28 19.91 -34.38 -67.38
C ALA A 28 18.94 -33.34 -67.99
N PRO A 29 19.13 -32.88 -69.24
CA PRO A 29 18.17 -32.02 -69.92
C PRO A 29 16.90 -32.82 -70.23
N VAL A 30 15.76 -32.30 -69.77
CA VAL A 30 14.43 -32.87 -70.03
C VAL A 30 14.13 -32.81 -71.54
N PRO A 31 13.71 -33.92 -72.18
CA PRO A 31 13.30 -33.87 -73.59
C PRO A 31 11.99 -33.09 -73.72
N ALA A 32 11.98 -32.09 -74.60
CA ALA A 32 10.76 -31.40 -75.02
C ALA A 32 9.92 -32.31 -75.92
N THR A 33 8.61 -32.38 -75.68
CA THR A 33 7.63 -32.97 -76.60
C THR A 33 6.28 -32.25 -76.42
N PRO A 34 5.40 -32.27 -77.43
CA PRO A 34 5.14 -31.18 -78.35
C PRO A 34 3.89 -30.36 -77.99
N THR A 35 3.89 -29.11 -78.43
CA THR A 35 2.70 -28.28 -78.56
C THR A 35 1.77 -28.84 -79.65
N ALA A 36 0.52 -29.16 -79.30
CA ALA A 36 -0.70 -28.61 -79.92
C ALA A 36 -1.92 -29.51 -79.62
N GLY A 37 -2.94 -28.91 -79.02
CA GLY A 37 -4.27 -29.46 -78.85
C GLY A 37 -5.25 -28.36 -78.45
N ALA A 38 -5.53 -27.45 -79.38
CA ALA A 38 -6.69 -26.57 -79.28
C ALA A 38 -7.95 -27.46 -79.24
N GLY A 39 -8.74 -27.36 -78.17
CA GLY A 39 -9.93 -28.17 -77.99
C GLY A 39 -10.79 -27.69 -76.85
N ALA A 40 -11.82 -26.91 -77.22
CA ALA A 40 -13.02 -26.59 -76.48
C ALA A 40 -12.88 -25.67 -75.26
N VAL A 41 -13.16 -24.39 -75.52
CA VAL A 41 -13.83 -23.46 -74.61
C VAL A 41 -14.97 -24.20 -73.92
N GLY A 42 -14.75 -24.58 -72.66
CA GLY A 42 -15.83 -24.82 -71.72
C GLY A 42 -16.49 -23.48 -71.47
N THR A 43 -17.74 -23.40 -71.90
CA THR A 43 -18.66 -22.29 -71.66
C THR A 43 -18.50 -21.73 -70.25
N THR A 44 -18.19 -20.44 -70.17
CA THR A 44 -18.39 -19.57 -69.03
C THR A 44 -19.74 -19.88 -68.41
N GLN A 45 -19.77 -20.56 -67.28
CA GLN A 45 -20.87 -20.39 -66.36
C GLN A 45 -20.65 -19.02 -65.74
N THR A 46 -21.49 -18.08 -66.12
CA THR A 46 -21.69 -16.82 -65.40
C THR A 46 -22.34 -17.19 -64.07
N GLY A 47 -21.53 -17.69 -63.14
CA GLY A 47 -21.76 -17.49 -61.72
C GLY A 47 -21.14 -16.15 -61.32
N PRO A 48 -21.49 -15.58 -60.15
CA PRO A 48 -20.78 -14.43 -59.62
C PRO A 48 -19.27 -14.72 -59.59
N ASP A 49 -18.44 -13.70 -59.76
CA ASP A 49 -16.99 -13.85 -59.60
C ASP A 49 -16.77 -14.16 -58.10
N VAL A 50 -16.28 -15.36 -57.78
CA VAL A 50 -16.12 -15.83 -56.40
C VAL A 50 -14.64 -15.99 -56.12
N ILE A 51 -14.15 -15.23 -55.13
CA ILE A 51 -12.80 -15.36 -54.61
C ILE A 51 -12.85 -16.44 -53.54
N SER A 52 -12.11 -17.54 -53.74
CA SER A 52 -12.02 -18.64 -52.79
C SER A 52 -10.63 -18.67 -52.16
N ALA A 53 -10.57 -18.88 -50.84
CA ALA A 53 -9.32 -19.00 -50.11
C ALA A 53 -9.35 -20.14 -49.10
N GLU A 54 -8.25 -20.86 -48.98
CA GLU A 54 -8.04 -21.83 -47.92
C GLU A 54 -7.58 -21.11 -46.63
N GLY A 55 -8.17 -21.51 -45.51
CA GLY A 55 -7.86 -20.99 -44.19
C GLY A 55 -7.91 -22.06 -43.11
N ARG A 56 -7.60 -21.63 -41.88
CA ARG A 56 -7.67 -22.48 -40.70
C ARG A 56 -8.64 -21.90 -39.69
N VAL A 57 -9.44 -22.78 -39.11
CA VAL A 57 -10.34 -22.43 -38.03
C VAL A 57 -9.56 -22.24 -36.74
N GLN A 58 -9.79 -21.12 -36.06
CA GLN A 58 -9.26 -20.80 -34.76
C GLN A 58 -10.32 -20.17 -33.85
N PRO A 59 -10.20 -20.33 -32.53
CA PRO A 59 -11.08 -19.64 -31.58
C PRO A 59 -10.81 -18.13 -31.60
N ALA A 60 -11.86 -17.32 -31.45
CA ALA A 60 -11.76 -15.85 -31.46
C ALA A 60 -10.81 -15.31 -30.37
N ARG A 61 -10.68 -16.03 -29.25
CA ARG A 61 -9.72 -15.71 -28.20
C ARG A 61 -9.01 -16.96 -27.74
N SER A 62 -7.68 -16.95 -27.76
CA SER A 62 -6.87 -18.01 -27.16
C SER A 62 -5.64 -17.46 -26.46
N VAL A 63 -5.15 -18.21 -25.47
CA VAL A 63 -3.92 -17.88 -24.75
C VAL A 63 -3.20 -19.16 -24.36
N ARG A 64 -1.87 -19.11 -24.47
CA ARG A 64 -0.97 -20.13 -23.95
C ARG A 64 -0.46 -19.67 -22.59
N LEU A 65 -0.82 -20.41 -21.56
CA LEU A 65 -0.52 -20.12 -20.18
C LEU A 65 0.71 -20.91 -19.74
N SER A 66 1.57 -20.23 -18.99
CA SER A 66 2.78 -20.81 -18.39
C SER A 66 2.96 -20.22 -17.00
N PHE A 67 3.62 -20.96 -16.10
CA PHE A 67 3.98 -20.40 -14.81
C PHE A 67 5.04 -19.31 -15.00
N SER A 68 4.92 -18.22 -14.24
CA SER A 68 5.92 -17.14 -14.21
C SER A 68 7.18 -17.49 -13.43
N SER A 69 7.09 -18.47 -12.52
CA SER A 69 8.18 -19.00 -11.71
C SER A 69 8.26 -20.51 -11.88
N GLY A 70 9.49 -21.05 -11.89
CA GLY A 70 9.68 -22.49 -11.98
C GLY A 70 9.45 -23.16 -10.64
N GLY A 71 8.97 -24.40 -10.65
CA GLY A 71 8.71 -25.15 -9.43
C GLY A 71 8.05 -26.50 -9.71
N GLN A 72 8.01 -27.36 -8.71
CA GLN A 72 7.32 -28.65 -8.80
C GLN A 72 5.81 -28.44 -8.74
N VAL A 73 5.06 -29.09 -9.63
CA VAL A 73 3.60 -29.01 -9.66
C VAL A 73 3.02 -29.94 -8.60
N ALA A 74 2.29 -29.37 -7.65
CA ALA A 74 1.60 -30.14 -6.62
C ALA A 74 0.36 -30.82 -7.18
N GLU A 75 -0.46 -30.05 -7.90
CA GLU A 75 -1.71 -30.54 -8.47
C GLU A 75 -2.13 -29.74 -9.71
N VAL A 76 -2.83 -30.44 -10.60
CA VAL A 76 -3.51 -29.87 -11.76
C VAL A 76 -5.00 -29.96 -11.50
N LEU A 77 -5.69 -28.81 -11.46
CA LEU A 77 -7.07 -28.67 -11.03
C LEU A 77 -8.08 -28.81 -12.19
N VAL A 78 -7.58 -28.84 -13.42
CA VAL A 78 -8.39 -28.85 -14.65
C VAL A 78 -7.96 -29.97 -15.59
N ARG A 79 -8.87 -30.37 -16.46
CA ARG A 79 -8.63 -31.33 -17.53
C ARG A 79 -9.01 -30.73 -18.87
N VAL A 80 -8.48 -31.33 -19.94
CA VAL A 80 -8.88 -30.97 -21.31
C VAL A 80 -10.39 -31.12 -21.47
N GLY A 81 -11.04 -30.07 -21.95
CA GLY A 81 -12.48 -29.96 -22.12
C GLY A 81 -13.23 -29.29 -20.96
N ASP A 82 -12.57 -29.02 -19.82
CA ASP A 82 -13.21 -28.32 -18.70
C ASP A 82 -13.44 -26.84 -19.07
N VAL A 83 -14.61 -26.32 -18.71
CA VAL A 83 -14.94 -24.89 -18.81
C VAL A 83 -14.52 -24.19 -17.52
N VAL A 84 -13.78 -23.11 -17.65
CA VAL A 84 -13.24 -22.34 -16.52
C VAL A 84 -13.69 -20.88 -16.59
N THR A 85 -13.78 -20.24 -15.43
CA THR A 85 -14.07 -18.80 -15.32
C THR A 85 -12.79 -17.98 -15.21
N GLU A 86 -12.89 -16.68 -15.48
CA GLU A 86 -11.79 -15.74 -15.24
C GLU A 86 -11.30 -15.80 -13.78
N GLY A 87 -9.99 -15.83 -13.59
CA GLY A 87 -9.32 -15.93 -12.29
C GLY A 87 -9.29 -17.34 -11.68
N GLN A 88 -9.95 -18.34 -12.27
CA GLN A 88 -9.98 -19.70 -11.73
C GLN A 88 -8.57 -20.33 -11.74
N PRO A 89 -8.11 -20.96 -10.65
CA PRO A 89 -6.83 -21.66 -10.62
C PRO A 89 -6.90 -22.95 -11.45
N LEU A 90 -5.90 -23.13 -12.31
CA LEU A 90 -5.76 -24.23 -13.25
C LEU A 90 -4.75 -25.27 -12.74
N ALA A 91 -3.65 -24.81 -12.13
CA ALA A 91 -2.63 -25.66 -11.54
C ALA A 91 -1.91 -24.92 -10.40
N ARG A 92 -1.29 -25.68 -9.50
CA ARG A 92 -0.59 -25.16 -8.32
C ARG A 92 0.82 -25.72 -8.18
N LEU A 93 1.74 -24.89 -7.71
CA LEU A 93 3.09 -25.30 -7.32
C LEU A 93 3.14 -25.77 -5.86
N GLU A 94 4.06 -26.67 -5.55
CA GLU A 94 4.24 -27.28 -4.21
C GLU A 94 4.73 -26.27 -3.16
N ASP A 95 5.57 -25.31 -3.56
CA ASP A 95 6.16 -24.30 -2.66
C ASP A 95 5.17 -23.24 -2.16
N ARG A 96 3.87 -23.39 -2.46
CA ARG A 96 2.81 -22.47 -2.02
C ARG A 96 2.82 -22.27 -0.51
N ALA A 97 2.96 -23.33 0.28
CA ALA A 97 2.95 -23.23 1.75
C ALA A 97 4.08 -22.33 2.27
N ALA A 98 5.25 -22.36 1.62
CA ALA A 98 6.36 -21.47 1.95
C ALA A 98 6.06 -20.02 1.57
N ALA A 99 5.41 -19.78 0.42
CA ALA A 99 4.97 -18.45 0.02
C ALA A 99 3.87 -17.88 0.94
N GLU A 100 2.92 -18.71 1.37
CA GLU A 100 1.90 -18.32 2.36
C GLU A 100 2.53 -17.95 3.70
N ALA A 101 3.53 -18.73 4.16
CA ALA A 101 4.28 -18.41 5.37
C ALA A 101 5.07 -17.10 5.24
N ALA A 102 5.65 -16.82 4.07
CA ALA A 102 6.35 -15.57 3.79
C ALA A 102 5.40 -14.36 3.78
N LEU A 103 4.20 -14.50 3.20
CA LEU A 103 3.17 -13.47 3.25
C LEU A 103 2.72 -13.20 4.68
N ALA A 104 2.45 -14.25 5.46
CA ALA A 104 2.08 -14.11 6.87
C ALA A 104 3.17 -13.39 7.70
N ALA A 105 4.45 -13.67 7.43
CA ALA A 105 5.56 -12.96 8.06
C ALA A 105 5.61 -11.47 7.65
N ALA A 106 5.35 -11.17 6.38
CA ALA A 106 5.30 -9.79 5.89
C ALA A 106 4.09 -9.00 6.43
N ASP A 107 2.94 -9.66 6.62
CA ASP A 107 1.77 -9.08 7.28
C ASP A 107 2.07 -8.70 8.73
N LEU A 108 2.77 -9.56 9.48
CA LEU A 108 3.20 -9.28 10.85
C LEU A 108 4.18 -8.09 10.93
N GLU A 109 5.11 -7.98 9.99
CA GLU A 109 6.03 -6.84 9.92
C GLU A 109 5.29 -5.54 9.58
N LEU A 110 4.30 -5.60 8.69
CA LEU A 110 3.43 -4.46 8.38
C LEU A 110 2.65 -4.01 9.62
N GLU A 111 2.09 -4.95 10.37
CA GLU A 111 1.40 -4.65 11.62
C GLU A 111 2.33 -4.00 12.65
N ALA A 112 3.54 -4.54 12.82
CA ALA A 112 4.54 -3.96 13.72
C ALA A 112 4.96 -2.54 13.28
N ALA A 113 5.12 -2.30 11.98
CA ALA A 113 5.43 -0.98 11.44
C ALA A 113 4.28 0.01 11.66
N GLN A 114 3.04 -0.43 11.51
CA GLN A 114 1.85 0.37 11.78
C GLN A 114 1.74 0.73 13.27
N GLN A 115 1.93 -0.24 14.17
CA GLN A 115 1.93 0.00 15.60
C GLN A 115 3.02 1.00 16.02
N ALA A 116 4.20 0.93 15.41
CA ALA A 116 5.27 1.90 15.67
C ALA A 116 4.90 3.32 15.20
N PHE A 117 4.16 3.46 14.10
CA PHE A 117 3.63 4.75 13.63
C PHE A 117 2.53 5.28 14.55
N ASP A 118 1.59 4.43 14.95
CA ASP A 118 0.48 4.81 15.83
C ASP A 118 0.97 5.21 17.21
N ALA A 119 1.96 4.50 17.76
CA ALA A 119 2.58 4.83 19.04
C ALA A 119 3.16 6.25 19.07
N LEU A 120 3.79 6.72 17.98
CA LEU A 120 4.29 8.09 17.88
C LEU A 120 3.18 9.14 17.95
N THR A 121 1.97 8.79 17.52
CA THR A 121 0.81 9.67 17.53
C THR A 121 0.10 9.63 18.87
N GLU A 122 -0.12 8.44 19.44
CA GLU A 122 -0.74 8.30 20.77
C GLU A 122 0.13 8.87 21.89
N ASP A 123 1.44 8.66 21.84
CA ASP A 123 2.39 9.23 22.80
C ASP A 123 2.37 10.76 22.77
N LEU A 124 2.17 11.35 21.59
CA LEU A 124 2.04 12.79 21.44
C LEU A 124 0.76 13.32 22.10
N ASP A 125 -0.37 12.64 21.90
CA ASP A 125 -1.64 13.04 22.50
C ASP A 125 -1.59 12.95 24.03
N LEU A 126 -1.00 11.90 24.57
CA LEU A 126 -0.76 11.76 26.00
C LEU A 126 0.18 12.87 26.52
N ALA A 127 1.30 13.13 25.83
CA ALA A 127 2.24 14.19 26.17
C ALA A 127 1.56 15.57 26.17
N ARG A 128 0.71 15.84 25.18
CA ARG A 128 -0.07 17.07 25.07
C ARG A 128 -1.06 17.21 26.22
N ALA A 129 -1.76 16.13 26.60
CA ALA A 129 -2.67 16.15 27.75
C ALA A 129 -1.94 16.45 29.07
N VAL A 130 -0.76 15.85 29.28
CA VAL A 130 0.09 16.13 30.45
C VAL A 130 0.58 17.58 30.45
N ALA A 131 1.02 18.11 29.30
CA ALA A 131 1.46 19.49 29.16
C ALA A 131 0.31 20.49 29.38
N GLN A 132 -0.89 20.22 28.85
CA GLN A 132 -2.09 21.03 29.11
C GLN A 132 -2.44 21.09 30.60
N ARG A 133 -2.35 19.95 31.30
CA ARG A 133 -2.52 19.91 32.75
C ARG A 133 -1.46 20.74 33.46
N ALA A 134 -0.19 20.67 33.05
CA ALA A 134 0.88 21.46 33.63
C ALA A 134 0.64 22.98 33.46
N VAL A 135 0.19 23.41 32.28
CA VAL A 135 -0.23 24.81 32.04
C VAL A 135 -1.40 25.20 32.94
N ALA A 136 -2.39 24.33 33.12
CA ALA A 136 -3.54 24.60 33.99
C ALA A 136 -3.13 24.77 35.46
N VAL A 137 -2.23 23.91 35.97
CA VAL A 137 -1.65 24.02 37.32
C VAL A 137 -0.85 25.32 37.45
N ALA A 138 0.06 25.61 36.53
CA ALA A 138 0.86 26.83 36.59
C ALA A 138 0.01 28.12 36.50
N ARG A 139 -1.11 28.08 35.76
CA ARG A 139 -2.09 29.18 35.76
C ARG A 139 -2.82 29.34 37.10
N ALA A 140 -3.11 28.24 37.80
CA ALA A 140 -3.67 28.30 39.14
C ALA A 140 -2.67 28.91 40.13
N ASP A 141 -1.40 28.48 40.08
CA ASP A 141 -0.32 29.02 40.92
C ASP A 141 -0.15 30.52 40.71
N VAL A 142 -0.17 31.00 39.46
CA VAL A 142 -0.11 32.44 39.16
C VAL A 142 -1.29 33.17 39.83
N ARG A 143 -2.52 32.66 39.68
CA ARG A 143 -3.70 33.29 40.32
C ARG A 143 -3.59 33.31 41.84
N ASP A 144 -3.08 32.24 42.44
CA ASP A 144 -2.93 32.13 43.90
C ASP A 144 -1.86 33.08 44.43
N SER A 145 -0.73 33.18 43.73
CA SER A 145 0.32 34.18 44.02
C SER A 145 -0.17 35.60 43.81
N GLU A 146 -0.97 35.88 42.78
CA GLU A 146 -1.59 37.21 42.56
C GLU A 146 -2.53 37.58 43.72
N ARG A 147 -3.40 36.65 44.15
CA ARG A 147 -4.25 36.86 45.33
C ARG A 147 -3.44 37.14 46.58
N ARG A 148 -2.34 36.43 46.80
CA ARG A 148 -1.45 36.67 47.95
C ARG A 148 -0.83 38.06 47.91
N VAL A 149 -0.31 38.48 46.76
CA VAL A 149 0.22 39.85 46.58
C VAL A 149 -0.87 40.89 46.87
N THR A 150 -2.07 40.75 46.29
CA THR A 150 -3.18 41.69 46.50
C THR A 150 -3.68 41.73 47.95
N ASN A 151 -3.67 40.59 48.66
CA ASN A 151 -4.06 40.53 50.07
C ASN A 151 -3.04 41.20 50.99
N LEU A 152 -1.74 41.11 50.65
CA LEU A 152 -0.66 41.77 51.40
C LEU A 152 -0.58 43.27 51.09
N ASP A 153 -0.91 43.66 49.86
CA ASP A 153 -0.98 45.05 49.40
C ASP A 153 -2.30 45.75 49.80
N SER A 154 -3.28 44.99 50.32
CA SER A 154 -4.47 45.55 50.95
C SER A 154 -4.17 45.86 52.41
N PRO A 155 -4.06 47.15 52.82
CA PRO A 155 -3.86 47.49 54.22
C PRO A 155 -4.99 46.89 55.08
N SER A 156 -4.63 46.39 56.27
CA SER A 156 -5.60 46.14 57.35
C SER A 156 -6.52 47.36 57.45
N LYS A 157 -7.84 47.14 57.47
CA LYS A 157 -8.81 48.25 57.46
C LYS A 157 -8.40 49.26 58.53
N GLN A 158 -8.34 50.55 58.19
CA GLN A 158 -8.06 51.65 59.13
C GLN A 158 -8.84 51.47 60.46
N THR A 159 -10.08 50.97 60.39
CA THR A 159 -10.92 50.62 61.53
C THR A 159 -10.32 49.61 62.53
N GLU A 160 -9.54 48.62 62.08
CA GLU A 160 -8.87 47.65 62.95
C GLU A 160 -7.63 48.26 63.62
N ILE A 161 -6.90 49.12 62.89
CA ILE A 161 -5.79 49.92 63.44
C ILE A 161 -6.34 50.89 64.51
N ASP A 162 -7.39 51.65 64.19
CA ASP A 162 -8.02 52.60 65.10
C ASP A 162 -8.53 51.88 66.38
N ARG A 163 -9.08 50.67 66.25
CA ARG A 163 -9.53 49.86 67.40
C ARG A 163 -8.34 49.42 68.26
N ALA A 164 -7.25 48.97 67.65
CA ALA A 164 -6.05 48.57 68.38
C ALA A 164 -5.38 49.76 69.07
N GLN A 165 -5.31 50.93 68.43
CA GLN A 165 -4.82 52.18 69.02
C GLN A 165 -5.65 52.56 70.24
N ALA A 166 -6.98 52.55 70.12
CA ALA A 166 -7.87 52.82 71.24
C ALA A 166 -7.67 51.84 72.41
N ASN A 167 -7.38 50.57 72.11
CA ASN A 167 -7.11 49.56 73.14
C ASN A 167 -5.77 49.78 73.85
N VAL A 168 -4.71 50.20 73.13
CA VAL A 168 -3.43 50.58 73.73
C VAL A 168 -3.62 51.74 74.71
N VAL A 169 -4.33 52.80 74.29
CA VAL A 169 -4.62 53.97 75.15
C VAL A 169 -5.41 53.57 76.41
N LEU A 170 -6.39 52.68 76.28
CA LEU A 170 -7.15 52.16 77.42
C LEU A 170 -6.26 51.41 78.43
N LEU A 171 -5.36 50.57 77.94
CA LEU A 171 -4.50 49.74 78.78
C LEU A 171 -3.34 50.53 79.38
N GLU A 172 -2.90 51.61 78.73
CA GLU A 172 -1.98 52.59 79.29
C GLU A 172 -2.57 53.24 80.55
N ASP A 173 -3.82 53.70 80.50
CA ASP A 173 -4.53 54.26 81.67
C ASP A 173 -4.69 53.22 82.80
N GLN A 174 -4.93 51.95 82.47
CA GLN A 174 -5.01 50.88 83.48
C GLN A 174 -3.66 50.60 84.13
N LEU A 175 -2.58 50.61 83.34
CA LEU A 175 -1.22 50.46 83.81
C LEU A 175 -0.82 51.61 84.75
N ASP A 176 -1.13 52.85 84.36
CA ASP A 176 -0.87 54.04 85.18
C ASP A 176 -1.60 53.95 86.53
N LYS A 177 -2.89 53.62 86.54
CA LYS A 177 -3.66 53.43 87.79
C LYS A 177 -3.10 52.31 88.67
N ALA A 178 -2.63 51.22 88.07
CA ALA A 178 -2.03 50.12 88.81
C ALA A 178 -0.65 50.50 89.39
N ARG A 179 0.12 51.32 88.65
CA ARG A 179 1.40 51.89 89.10
C ARG A 179 1.19 52.81 90.30
N ASP A 180 0.29 53.78 90.18
CA ASP A 180 0.00 54.77 91.22
C ASP A 180 -0.50 54.11 92.52
N ALA A 181 -1.26 53.00 92.40
CA ALA A 181 -1.67 52.22 93.55
C ALA A 181 -0.51 51.45 94.22
N TYR A 182 0.45 50.97 93.42
CA TYR A 182 1.59 50.18 93.89
C TYR A 182 2.72 51.05 94.47
N GLU A 183 3.01 52.20 93.87
CA GLU A 183 4.16 53.06 94.19
C GLU A 183 4.30 53.43 95.68
N PRO A 184 3.24 53.80 96.43
CA PRO A 184 3.32 54.08 97.86
C PRO A 184 3.71 52.87 98.73
N TYR A 185 3.64 51.65 98.16
CA TYR A 185 3.92 50.39 98.83
C TYR A 185 5.19 49.72 98.32
N ALA A 186 5.89 50.30 97.32
CA ALA A 186 7.05 49.71 96.67
C ALA A 186 8.21 49.42 97.65
N ASP A 187 8.46 50.33 98.60
CA ASP A 187 9.55 50.23 99.58
C ASP A 187 9.22 49.37 100.82
N LYS A 188 7.98 48.88 100.94
CA LYS A 188 7.60 48.03 102.08
C LYS A 188 8.23 46.64 101.95
N PRO A 189 8.48 45.88 103.04
CA PRO A 189 9.03 44.53 102.95
C PRO A 189 8.20 43.60 102.06
N GLU A 190 8.83 42.63 101.40
CA GLU A 190 8.13 41.66 100.52
C GLU A 190 7.07 40.82 101.25
N SER A 191 7.22 40.64 102.56
CA SER A 191 6.22 39.99 103.42
C SER A 191 4.93 40.81 103.61
N ASN A 192 4.89 42.06 103.16
CA ASN A 192 3.69 42.89 103.22
C ASN A 192 2.65 42.42 102.20
N LEU A 193 1.55 41.85 102.70
CA LEU A 193 0.48 41.31 101.87
C LEU A 193 -0.10 42.34 100.88
N THR A 194 -0.23 43.60 101.29
CA THR A 194 -0.74 44.69 100.43
C THR A 194 0.23 44.99 99.29
N ARG A 195 1.55 45.04 99.55
CA ARG A 195 2.58 45.19 98.51
C ARG A 195 2.49 44.05 97.50
N ALA A 196 2.44 42.80 97.97
CA ALA A 196 2.40 41.63 97.09
C ALA A 196 1.17 41.62 96.16
N VAL A 197 -0.02 41.95 96.67
CA VAL A 197 -1.25 42.02 95.86
C VAL A 197 -1.18 43.15 94.84
N LEU A 198 -0.67 44.33 95.21
CA LEU A 198 -0.56 45.47 94.30
C LEU A 198 0.53 45.25 93.24
N GLN A 199 1.64 44.62 93.61
CA GLN A 199 2.70 44.21 92.68
C GLN A 199 2.16 43.26 91.61
N GLN A 200 1.35 42.28 92.00
CA GLN A 200 0.70 41.35 91.06
C GLN A 200 -0.22 42.09 90.08
N LYS A 201 -1.03 43.05 90.57
CA LYS A 201 -1.93 43.84 89.72
C LYS A 201 -1.17 44.73 88.75
N PHE A 202 -0.09 45.38 89.19
CA PHE A 202 0.77 46.18 88.34
C PHE A 202 1.43 45.33 87.25
N ALA A 203 2.00 44.18 87.59
CA ALA A 203 2.60 43.26 86.62
C ALA A 203 1.58 42.77 85.56
N ALA A 204 0.35 42.45 85.98
CA ALA A 204 -0.71 42.05 85.07
C ALA A 204 -1.13 43.18 84.12
N ALA A 205 -1.24 44.41 84.62
CA ALA A 205 -1.54 45.58 83.78
C ALA A 205 -0.42 45.89 82.78
N GLN A 206 0.84 45.72 83.18
CA GLN A 206 2.00 45.89 82.30
C GLN A 206 1.96 44.88 81.15
N GLN A 207 1.74 43.60 81.46
CA GLN A 207 1.64 42.56 80.44
C GLN A 207 0.51 42.84 79.43
N ALA A 208 -0.66 43.26 79.91
CA ALA A 208 -1.79 43.58 79.04
C ALA A 208 -1.49 44.75 78.10
N TYR A 209 -0.84 45.81 78.60
CA TYR A 209 -0.39 46.94 77.79
C TYR A 209 0.63 46.49 76.73
N ASP A 210 1.66 45.71 77.12
CA ASP A 210 2.69 45.22 76.21
C ASP A 210 2.10 44.34 75.09
N ASP A 211 1.11 43.49 75.43
CA ASP A 211 0.39 42.65 74.48
C ASP A 211 -0.40 43.50 73.46
N ALA A 212 -1.05 44.56 73.92
CA ALA A 212 -1.81 45.46 73.07
C ALA A 212 -0.92 46.30 72.15
N VAL A 213 0.22 46.79 72.65
CA VAL A 213 1.22 47.49 71.84
C VAL A 213 1.79 46.56 70.76
N ARG A 214 2.06 45.30 71.09
CA ARG A 214 2.51 44.31 70.09
C ARG A 214 1.44 44.03 69.03
N LEU A 215 0.18 43.91 69.43
CA LEU A 215 -0.92 43.75 68.48
C LEU A 215 -1.03 44.98 67.57
N LEU A 216 -0.97 46.18 68.14
CA LEU A 216 -0.98 47.42 67.38
C LEU A 216 0.20 47.47 66.40
N ASN A 217 1.41 47.17 66.86
CA ASN A 217 2.60 47.11 66.02
C ASN A 217 2.51 46.01 64.94
N ASN A 218 1.75 44.93 65.15
CA ASN A 218 1.47 43.92 64.12
C ASN A 218 0.38 44.37 63.12
N LEU A 219 -0.47 45.33 63.48
CA LEU A 219 -1.55 45.86 62.65
C LEU A 219 -1.13 47.13 61.90
N GLU A 220 -0.37 48.01 62.56
CA GLU A 220 0.38 49.13 61.99
C GLU A 220 1.63 48.65 61.25
N GLY A 221 2.15 47.49 61.67
CA GLY A 221 3.07 46.66 60.92
C GLY A 221 2.35 46.16 59.67
N THR A 222 2.48 46.96 58.62
CA THR A 222 2.51 46.54 57.23
C THR A 222 2.96 45.08 57.11
N ALA A 223 2.39 44.30 56.19
CA ALA A 223 3.18 43.18 55.64
C ALA A 223 4.59 43.72 55.37
N ASP A 224 5.63 43.16 55.99
CA ASP A 224 6.97 43.77 55.95
C ASP A 224 7.37 43.94 54.47
N GLU A 225 8.22 44.92 54.14
CA GLU A 225 8.73 45.09 52.77
C GLU A 225 9.29 43.77 52.21
N ILE A 226 9.81 42.92 53.11
CA ILE A 226 10.27 41.56 52.88
C ILE A 226 9.13 40.60 52.48
N ASP A 227 7.96 40.66 53.11
CA ASP A 227 6.81 39.81 52.79
C ASP A 227 6.22 40.15 51.42
N VAL A 228 6.09 41.44 51.12
CA VAL A 228 5.65 41.93 49.81
C VAL A 228 6.67 41.56 48.73
N ALA A 229 7.97 41.76 49.01
CA ALA A 229 9.04 41.37 48.09
C ALA A 229 9.06 39.85 47.86
N THR A 230 8.83 39.05 48.90
CA THR A 230 8.77 37.58 48.81
C THR A 230 7.55 37.14 48.00
N ALA A 231 6.37 37.70 48.25
CA ALA A 231 5.16 37.40 47.48
C ALA A 231 5.29 37.84 46.01
N ALA A 232 5.94 38.98 45.74
CA ALA A 232 6.26 39.43 44.39
C ALA A 232 7.26 38.50 43.69
N ALA A 233 8.27 38.00 44.41
CA ALA A 233 9.21 37.00 43.90
C ALA A 233 8.52 35.67 43.60
N ASP A 234 7.62 35.20 44.47
CA ASP A 234 6.82 33.99 44.26
C ASP A 234 5.89 34.13 43.04
N LEU A 235 5.29 35.30 42.85
CA LEU A 235 4.51 35.61 41.66
C LEU A 235 5.37 35.61 40.39
N ALA A 236 6.57 36.20 40.43
CA ALA A 236 7.50 36.19 39.32
C ALA A 236 7.91 34.75 38.95
N LEU A 237 8.21 33.91 39.95
CA LEU A 237 8.51 32.50 39.77
C LEU A 237 7.32 31.72 39.19
N ALA A 238 6.10 31.96 39.69
CA ALA A 238 4.89 31.32 39.16
C ALA A 238 4.64 31.70 37.68
N ARG A 239 4.87 32.98 37.32
CA ARG A 239 4.78 33.45 35.93
C ARG A 239 5.84 32.81 35.04
N ALA A 240 7.08 32.66 35.53
CA ALA A 240 8.14 31.96 34.81
C ALA A 240 7.76 30.49 34.56
N ARG A 241 7.30 29.77 35.59
CA ARG A 241 6.83 28.37 35.46
C ARG A 241 5.67 28.23 34.47
N ARG A 242 4.73 29.18 34.46
CA ARG A 242 3.65 29.22 33.46
C ARG A 242 4.22 29.38 32.06
N ALA A 243 5.13 30.32 31.85
CA ALA A 243 5.75 30.54 30.54
C ALA A 243 6.52 29.29 30.07
N ASP A 244 7.24 28.61 30.96
CA ASP A 244 7.94 27.36 30.66
C ASP A 244 6.96 26.24 30.26
N ALA A 245 5.85 26.08 30.98
CA ALA A 245 4.82 25.11 30.65
C ALA A 245 4.11 25.42 29.31
N GLU A 246 3.86 26.70 29.02
CA GLU A 246 3.26 27.14 27.75
C GLU A 246 4.22 26.90 26.57
N ARG A 247 5.53 27.11 26.76
CA ARG A 247 6.56 26.75 25.75
C ARG A 247 6.59 25.25 25.49
N ALA A 248 6.64 24.43 26.54
CA ALA A 248 6.64 22.97 26.41
C ALA A 248 5.38 22.45 25.66
N LEU A 249 4.22 23.05 25.91
CA LEU A 249 2.99 22.73 25.17
C LEU A 249 3.06 23.16 23.70
N ALA A 250 3.66 24.32 23.41
CA ALA A 250 3.83 24.82 22.05
C ALA A 250 4.81 23.95 21.25
N ASP A 251 5.87 23.43 21.88
CA ASP A 251 6.80 22.51 21.24
C ASP A 251 6.09 21.22 20.77
N LEU A 252 5.12 20.73 21.55
CA LEU A 252 4.25 19.59 21.21
C LEU A 252 3.14 19.91 20.20
N ALA A 253 2.98 21.19 19.80
CA ALA A 253 2.01 21.57 18.77
C ALA A 253 2.52 21.24 17.35
N ASN A 254 3.83 21.16 17.16
CA ASN A 254 4.47 20.91 15.87
C ASN A 254 4.36 19.44 15.39
N GLY A 255 3.70 18.57 16.17
CA GLY A 255 3.54 17.15 15.86
C GLY A 255 4.58 16.27 16.54
N PRO A 256 4.63 14.97 16.18
CA PRO A 256 5.70 14.08 16.60
C PRO A 256 7.06 14.58 16.10
N ASP A 257 8.15 14.09 16.70
CA ASP A 257 9.50 14.36 16.21
C ASP A 257 9.58 14.05 14.69
N PRO A 258 9.90 15.04 13.82
CA PRO A 258 9.89 14.84 12.38
C PRO A 258 10.86 13.77 11.91
N ASP A 259 11.99 13.59 12.60
CA ASP A 259 12.96 12.55 12.25
C ASP A 259 12.43 11.16 12.62
N ALA A 260 11.75 11.04 13.76
CA ALA A 260 11.10 9.81 14.20
C ALA A 260 9.93 9.44 13.28
N LEU A 261 9.10 10.42 12.91
CA LEU A 261 7.99 10.23 11.97
C LEU A 261 8.50 9.79 10.60
N ALA A 262 9.51 10.46 10.05
CA ALA A 262 10.11 10.09 8.76
C ALA A 262 10.78 8.71 8.78
N LEU A 263 11.27 8.24 9.93
CA LEU A 263 11.76 6.87 10.10
C LEU A 263 10.61 5.85 10.13
N ALA A 264 9.54 6.14 10.86
CA ALA A 264 8.36 5.29 10.94
C ALA A 264 7.66 5.14 9.58
N GLU A 265 7.47 6.25 8.85
CA GLU A 265 6.92 6.24 7.50
C GLU A 265 7.75 5.38 6.53
N ARG A 266 9.08 5.48 6.62
CA ARG A 266 9.99 4.64 5.81
C ARG A 266 9.89 3.16 6.15
N ARG A 267 9.71 2.82 7.43
CA ARG A 267 9.48 1.43 7.86
C ARG A 267 8.14 0.93 7.33
N LEU A 268 7.08 1.71 7.46
CA LEU A 268 5.75 1.37 6.95
C LEU A 268 5.79 1.13 5.43
N ALA A 269 6.40 2.05 4.67
CA ALA A 269 6.57 1.89 3.22
C ALA A 269 7.38 0.64 2.86
N SER A 270 8.45 0.34 3.62
CA SER A 270 9.24 -0.87 3.41
C SER A 270 8.43 -2.15 3.68
N ALA A 271 7.67 -2.19 4.78
CA ALA A 271 6.84 -3.33 5.14
C ALA A 271 5.70 -3.54 4.13
N GLN A 272 5.06 -2.46 3.65
CA GLN A 272 4.07 -2.52 2.57
C GLN A 272 4.66 -3.10 1.28
N ALA A 273 5.87 -2.69 0.90
CA ALA A 273 6.56 -3.22 -0.28
C ALA A 273 6.92 -4.71 -0.11
N GLN A 274 7.34 -5.12 1.09
CA GLN A 274 7.62 -6.52 1.40
C GLN A 274 6.35 -7.38 1.34
N ARG A 275 5.24 -6.90 1.90
CA ARG A 275 3.94 -7.57 1.80
C ARG A 275 3.50 -7.71 0.35
N ALA A 276 3.60 -6.65 -0.45
CA ALA A 276 3.26 -6.69 -1.87
C ALA A 276 4.12 -7.71 -2.63
N ALA A 277 5.43 -7.73 -2.38
CA ALA A 277 6.33 -8.71 -2.99
C ALA A 277 6.01 -10.16 -2.57
N ALA A 278 5.65 -10.38 -1.30
CA ALA A 278 5.26 -11.70 -0.79
C ALA A 278 3.91 -12.17 -1.37
N GLN A 279 2.95 -11.24 -1.53
CA GLN A 279 1.68 -11.50 -2.18
C GLN A 279 1.88 -11.87 -3.65
N ASP A 280 2.67 -11.10 -4.39
CA ASP A 280 3.00 -11.40 -5.78
C ASP A 280 3.69 -12.77 -5.89
N ALA A 281 4.60 -13.09 -4.97
CA ALA A 281 5.26 -14.38 -4.95
C ALA A 281 4.26 -15.52 -4.71
N LEU A 282 3.27 -15.33 -3.84
CA LEU A 282 2.19 -16.30 -3.61
C LEU A 282 1.29 -16.46 -4.83
N ASP A 283 0.90 -15.37 -5.48
CA ASP A 283 0.02 -15.40 -6.65
C ASP A 283 0.68 -16.12 -7.84
N ARG A 284 2.02 -16.00 -7.97
CA ARG A 284 2.82 -16.74 -8.96
C ARG A 284 2.92 -18.25 -8.71
N MET A 285 2.51 -18.73 -7.53
CA MET A 285 2.45 -20.18 -7.22
C MET A 285 1.22 -20.85 -7.84
N GLU A 286 0.30 -20.09 -8.43
CA GLU A 286 -0.87 -20.62 -9.13
C GLU A 286 -0.93 -20.13 -10.57
N LEU A 287 -1.23 -21.06 -11.48
CA LEU A 287 -1.57 -20.72 -12.85
C LEU A 287 -3.07 -20.42 -12.92
N ARG A 288 -3.47 -19.20 -13.28
CA ARG A 288 -4.88 -18.79 -13.32
C ARG A 288 -5.35 -18.48 -14.74
N ALA A 289 -6.65 -18.69 -14.99
CA ALA A 289 -7.28 -18.34 -16.26
C ALA A 289 -7.43 -16.81 -16.40
N PRO A 290 -6.93 -16.17 -17.48
CA PRO A 290 -7.06 -14.72 -17.68
C PRO A 290 -8.42 -14.29 -18.26
N PHE A 291 -9.27 -15.25 -18.67
CA PHE A 291 -10.65 -15.02 -19.11
C PHE A 291 -11.44 -16.33 -18.98
N ALA A 292 -12.77 -16.28 -19.12
CA ALA A 292 -13.60 -17.48 -19.13
C ALA A 292 -13.48 -18.22 -20.48
N GLY A 293 -13.28 -19.54 -20.47
CA GLY A 293 -13.09 -20.32 -21.68
C GLY A 293 -12.98 -21.82 -21.41
N THR A 294 -12.60 -22.59 -22.42
CA THR A 294 -12.44 -24.04 -22.37
C THR A 294 -10.97 -24.42 -22.46
N VAL A 295 -10.54 -25.35 -21.61
CA VAL A 295 -9.17 -25.87 -21.61
C VAL A 295 -8.96 -26.79 -22.80
N VAL A 296 -8.09 -26.39 -23.74
CA VAL A 296 -7.85 -27.11 -25.02
C VAL A 296 -6.72 -28.12 -24.89
N SER A 297 -5.64 -27.76 -24.20
CA SER A 297 -4.55 -28.69 -23.87
C SER A 297 -4.06 -28.43 -22.45
N VAL A 298 -3.61 -29.51 -21.83
CA VAL A 298 -2.91 -29.50 -20.54
C VAL A 298 -1.67 -30.35 -20.75
N ASP A 299 -0.53 -29.68 -20.88
CA ASP A 299 0.79 -30.28 -21.08
C ASP A 299 1.55 -30.24 -19.74
N LEU A 300 0.87 -30.64 -18.66
CA LEU A 300 1.36 -30.55 -17.30
C LEU A 300 0.85 -31.73 -16.45
N GLU A 301 1.75 -32.38 -15.72
CA GLU A 301 1.41 -33.45 -14.78
C GLU A 301 1.81 -33.14 -13.34
N ALA A 302 1.06 -33.66 -12.36
CA ALA A 302 1.41 -33.54 -10.95
C ALA A 302 2.73 -34.27 -10.67
N GLY A 303 3.63 -33.59 -9.94
CA GLY A 303 4.98 -34.05 -9.66
C GLY A 303 6.02 -33.64 -10.71
N GLU A 304 5.62 -33.10 -11.85
CA GLU A 304 6.54 -32.57 -12.86
C GLU A 304 7.11 -31.20 -12.44
N PHE A 305 8.29 -30.85 -12.96
CA PHE A 305 8.88 -29.53 -12.77
C PHE A 305 8.44 -28.57 -13.87
N ALA A 306 7.67 -27.54 -13.50
CA ALA A 306 7.24 -26.51 -14.42
C ALA A 306 8.39 -25.55 -14.77
N VAL A 307 8.62 -25.33 -16.07
CA VAL A 307 9.62 -24.38 -16.58
C VAL A 307 8.94 -23.09 -17.06
N PRO A 308 9.38 -21.91 -16.58
CA PRO A 308 8.83 -20.64 -17.04
C PRO A 308 8.94 -20.45 -18.56
N GLY A 309 7.91 -19.88 -19.16
CA GLY A 309 7.86 -19.60 -20.60
C GLY A 309 7.55 -20.81 -21.49
N THR A 310 7.43 -22.00 -20.93
CA THR A 310 6.93 -23.18 -21.66
C THR A 310 5.40 -23.21 -21.54
N SER A 311 4.68 -23.31 -22.67
CA SER A 311 3.22 -23.42 -22.67
C SER A 311 2.80 -24.69 -21.94
N GLN A 312 2.12 -24.54 -20.80
CA GLN A 312 1.63 -25.64 -19.95
C GLN A 312 0.14 -25.88 -20.17
N VAL A 313 -0.65 -24.82 -20.38
CA VAL A 313 -2.10 -24.91 -20.56
C VAL A 313 -2.52 -23.99 -21.70
N VAL A 314 -3.32 -24.49 -22.62
CA VAL A 314 -3.95 -23.65 -23.66
C VAL A 314 -5.41 -23.44 -23.29
N LEU A 315 -5.80 -22.17 -23.14
CA LEU A 315 -7.17 -21.77 -22.89
C LEU A 315 -7.73 -21.05 -24.12
N ALA A 316 -8.92 -21.45 -24.56
CA ALA A 316 -9.59 -20.82 -25.69
C ALA A 316 -11.08 -20.57 -25.43
N ASP A 317 -11.59 -19.49 -25.99
CA ASP A 317 -13.03 -19.25 -26.09
C ASP A 317 -13.57 -19.98 -27.33
N VAL A 318 -14.29 -21.08 -27.09
CA VAL A 318 -14.87 -21.92 -28.16
C VAL A 318 -16.31 -21.54 -28.50
N SER A 319 -16.82 -20.43 -27.95
CA SER A 319 -18.16 -19.91 -28.26
C SER A 319 -18.19 -19.07 -29.54
N ALA A 320 -17.04 -18.58 -29.99
CA ALA A 320 -16.88 -17.80 -31.21
C ALA A 320 -15.70 -18.35 -32.02
N TRP A 321 -15.96 -18.66 -33.28
CA TRP A 321 -14.96 -19.20 -34.20
C TRP A 321 -14.63 -18.22 -35.31
N GLU A 322 -13.37 -18.27 -35.72
CA GLU A 322 -12.82 -17.47 -36.81
C GLU A 322 -12.10 -18.39 -37.79
N ALA A 323 -12.16 -18.06 -39.07
CA ALA A 323 -11.36 -18.66 -40.11
C ALA A 323 -10.32 -17.64 -40.58
N GLU A 324 -9.03 -17.96 -40.39
CA GLU A 324 -7.93 -17.14 -40.89
C GLU A 324 -7.41 -17.75 -42.20
N THR A 325 -7.55 -17.01 -43.29
CA THR A 325 -7.06 -17.39 -44.62
C THR A 325 -5.72 -16.73 -44.88
N THR A 326 -4.75 -17.46 -45.43
CA THR A 326 -3.42 -16.92 -45.79
C THR A 326 -3.08 -17.14 -47.26
N ASP A 327 -4.08 -17.36 -48.11
CA ASP A 327 -3.89 -17.72 -49.53
C ASP A 327 -4.34 -16.61 -50.50
N LEU A 328 -4.80 -15.47 -49.98
CA LEU A 328 -5.32 -14.38 -50.79
C LEU A 328 -4.19 -13.51 -51.33
N SER A 329 -4.15 -13.32 -52.66
CA SER A 329 -3.13 -12.53 -53.34
C SER A 329 -3.41 -11.02 -53.26
N GLU A 330 -2.43 -10.19 -53.66
CA GLU A 330 -2.60 -8.73 -53.73
C GLU A 330 -3.80 -8.30 -54.59
N GLY A 331 -4.07 -9.02 -55.69
CA GLY A 331 -5.20 -8.74 -56.56
C GLY A 331 -6.54 -9.06 -55.90
N ASP A 332 -6.62 -10.19 -55.21
CA ASP A 332 -7.84 -10.65 -54.54
C ASP A 332 -8.20 -9.72 -53.38
N VAL A 333 -7.20 -9.38 -52.55
CA VAL A 333 -7.38 -8.54 -51.35
C VAL A 333 -7.79 -7.12 -51.72
N ALA A 334 -7.41 -6.62 -52.90
CA ALA A 334 -7.82 -5.30 -53.39
C ALA A 334 -9.34 -5.20 -53.66
N LEU A 335 -10.02 -6.33 -53.86
CA LEU A 335 -11.46 -6.42 -54.09
C LEU A 335 -12.24 -6.68 -52.79
N LEU A 336 -11.56 -6.96 -51.69
CA LEU A 336 -12.16 -7.28 -50.40
C LEU A 336 -12.29 -6.04 -49.50
N ALA A 337 -13.35 -6.01 -48.70
CA ALA A 337 -13.56 -5.00 -47.68
C ALA A 337 -14.05 -5.65 -46.38
N VAL A 338 -13.65 -5.07 -45.25
CA VAL A 338 -14.19 -5.45 -43.93
C VAL A 338 -15.71 -5.23 -43.94
N GLY A 339 -16.45 -6.23 -43.47
CA GLY A 339 -17.92 -6.24 -43.47
C GLY A 339 -18.55 -6.98 -44.66
N MET A 340 -17.77 -7.46 -45.64
CA MET A 340 -18.33 -8.26 -46.73
C MET A 340 -18.84 -9.63 -46.23
N PRO A 341 -20.03 -10.07 -46.69
CA PRO A 341 -20.54 -11.40 -46.38
C PRO A 341 -19.72 -12.46 -47.12
N VAL A 342 -19.45 -13.56 -46.44
CA VAL A 342 -18.69 -14.68 -46.99
C VAL A 342 -19.36 -16.00 -46.63
N THR A 343 -19.14 -17.02 -47.46
CA THR A 343 -19.57 -18.38 -47.18
C THR A 343 -18.36 -19.19 -46.72
N VAL A 344 -18.40 -19.72 -45.51
CA VAL A 344 -17.37 -20.58 -44.95
C VAL A 344 -17.83 -22.03 -45.07
N SER A 345 -17.00 -22.90 -45.61
CA SER A 345 -17.21 -24.35 -45.60
C SER A 345 -16.04 -25.05 -44.95
N LEU A 346 -16.29 -26.18 -44.27
CA LEU A 346 -15.26 -26.93 -43.55
C LEU A 346 -14.99 -28.25 -44.27
N ASP A 347 -13.71 -28.56 -44.52
CA ASP A 347 -13.32 -29.83 -45.16
C ASP A 347 -13.78 -31.06 -44.35
N ALA A 348 -13.82 -30.90 -43.02
CA ALA A 348 -14.28 -31.94 -42.10
C ALA A 348 -15.80 -32.21 -42.17
N PHE A 349 -16.60 -31.27 -42.70
CA PHE A 349 -18.06 -31.34 -42.76
C PHE A 349 -18.56 -31.00 -44.19
N PRO A 350 -18.31 -31.88 -45.17
CA PRO A 350 -18.66 -31.61 -46.56
C PRO A 350 -20.19 -31.50 -46.71
N GLY A 351 -20.65 -30.37 -47.27
CA GLY A 351 -22.07 -30.07 -47.52
C GLY A 351 -22.71 -29.12 -46.52
N GLU A 352 -22.00 -28.75 -45.45
CA GLU A 352 -22.42 -27.67 -44.54
C GLU A 352 -21.69 -26.37 -44.89
N THR A 353 -22.47 -25.29 -44.99
CA THR A 353 -21.97 -23.95 -45.29
C THR A 353 -22.45 -22.99 -44.22
N PHE A 354 -21.53 -22.19 -43.69
CA PHE A 354 -21.78 -21.20 -42.65
C PHE A 354 -21.68 -19.81 -43.24
N GLU A 355 -22.64 -18.95 -42.89
CA GLU A 355 -22.54 -17.53 -43.23
C GLU A 355 -21.55 -16.86 -42.26
N GLY A 356 -20.65 -16.07 -42.83
CA GLY A 356 -19.63 -15.33 -42.09
C GLY A 356 -19.45 -13.92 -42.61
N VAL A 357 -18.59 -13.16 -41.94
CA VAL A 357 -18.27 -11.78 -42.33
C VAL A 357 -16.77 -11.55 -42.18
N ILE A 358 -16.18 -10.80 -43.11
CA ILE A 358 -14.78 -10.35 -42.99
C ILE A 358 -14.67 -9.34 -41.84
N ILE A 359 -13.86 -9.63 -40.83
CA ILE A 359 -13.64 -8.75 -39.67
C ILE A 359 -12.29 -8.05 -39.72
N GLU A 360 -11.29 -8.65 -40.36
CA GLU A 360 -9.94 -8.10 -40.46
C GLU A 360 -9.28 -8.48 -41.79
N ILE A 361 -8.59 -7.52 -42.39
CA ILE A 361 -7.72 -7.72 -43.54
C ILE A 361 -6.34 -7.23 -43.13
N GLY A 362 -5.37 -8.13 -43.12
CA GLY A 362 -4.00 -7.84 -42.70
C GLY A 362 -3.36 -6.79 -43.60
N LEU A 363 -2.71 -5.80 -42.99
CA LEU A 363 -2.01 -4.75 -43.72
C LEU A 363 -0.60 -5.17 -44.18
N LEU A 364 -0.06 -6.24 -43.58
CA LEU A 364 1.27 -6.76 -43.86
C LEU A 364 1.16 -8.03 -44.72
N GLY A 365 1.62 -7.95 -45.96
CA GLY A 365 1.74 -9.12 -46.83
C GLY A 365 2.82 -10.08 -46.31
N GLN A 366 2.54 -11.38 -46.41
CA GLN A 366 3.41 -12.48 -46.03
C GLN A 366 3.89 -13.22 -47.28
N ASP A 367 5.20 -13.52 -47.36
CA ASP A 367 5.75 -14.36 -48.41
C ASP A 367 5.48 -15.84 -48.06
N VAL A 368 4.50 -16.42 -48.76
CA VAL A 368 4.16 -17.83 -48.66
C VAL A 368 4.60 -18.48 -49.97
N ARG A 369 5.72 -19.22 -49.92
CA ARG A 369 6.28 -19.97 -51.07
C ARG A 369 6.58 -19.11 -52.31
N GLY A 370 7.00 -17.86 -52.14
CA GLY A 370 7.36 -16.94 -53.22
C GLY A 370 6.19 -16.12 -53.76
N GLN A 371 5.01 -16.22 -53.14
CA GLN A 371 3.83 -15.41 -53.44
C GLN A 371 3.50 -14.54 -52.23
N ILE A 372 3.27 -13.24 -52.48
CA ILE A 372 2.81 -12.31 -51.44
C ILE A 372 1.32 -12.55 -51.25
N THR A 373 0.95 -12.94 -50.04
CA THR A 373 -0.42 -13.18 -49.60
C THR A 373 -0.76 -12.28 -48.42
N TYR A 374 -2.03 -11.96 -48.21
CA TYR A 374 -2.45 -11.19 -47.04
C TYR A 374 -3.38 -12.03 -46.18
N PRO A 375 -3.17 -12.06 -44.85
CA PRO A 375 -4.06 -12.77 -43.97
C PRO A 375 -5.41 -12.05 -43.90
N VAL A 376 -6.51 -12.78 -44.02
CA VAL A 376 -7.88 -12.28 -43.84
C VAL A 376 -8.57 -13.13 -42.80
N THR A 377 -9.17 -12.46 -41.82
CA THR A 377 -9.90 -13.11 -40.73
C THR A 377 -11.40 -12.93 -40.93
N VAL A 378 -12.11 -14.04 -40.86
CA VAL A 378 -13.54 -14.13 -41.01
C VAL A 378 -14.15 -14.69 -39.75
N THR A 379 -15.21 -14.06 -39.23
CA THR A 379 -16.03 -14.65 -38.17
C THR A 379 -17.16 -15.47 -38.78
N PHE A 380 -17.49 -16.60 -38.17
CA PHE A 380 -18.63 -17.43 -38.57
C PHE A 380 -19.25 -18.12 -37.36
N ASP A 381 -20.55 -18.41 -37.44
CA ASP A 381 -21.28 -19.17 -36.43
C ASP A 381 -21.48 -20.61 -36.91
N PRO A 382 -20.85 -21.62 -36.29
CA PRO A 382 -21.04 -23.01 -36.67
C PRO A 382 -22.35 -23.63 -36.17
N GLY A 383 -23.16 -22.93 -35.38
CA GLY A 383 -24.39 -23.46 -34.80
C GLY A 383 -24.11 -24.70 -33.93
N ASP A 384 -24.76 -25.83 -34.25
CA ASP A 384 -24.62 -27.09 -33.51
C ASP A 384 -23.44 -27.96 -33.98
N VAL A 385 -22.66 -27.50 -34.98
CA VAL A 385 -21.57 -28.29 -35.57
C VAL A 385 -20.36 -28.31 -34.63
N PRO A 386 -19.83 -29.50 -34.29
CA PRO A 386 -18.70 -29.61 -33.37
C PRO A 386 -17.38 -29.28 -34.07
N VAL A 387 -17.15 -27.98 -34.27
CA VAL A 387 -15.93 -27.42 -34.85
C VAL A 387 -14.75 -27.59 -33.89
N ARG A 388 -13.55 -27.79 -34.45
CA ARG A 388 -12.30 -27.92 -33.70
C ARG A 388 -11.26 -26.94 -34.23
N TRP A 389 -10.44 -26.44 -33.31
CA TRP A 389 -9.28 -25.62 -33.66
C TRP A 389 -8.35 -26.39 -34.59
N GLY A 390 -8.00 -25.76 -35.71
CA GLY A 390 -7.04 -26.24 -36.69
C GLY A 390 -7.67 -26.96 -37.87
N MET A 391 -9.01 -27.08 -37.92
CA MET A 391 -9.72 -27.56 -39.10
C MET A 391 -9.45 -26.66 -40.31
N THR A 392 -9.34 -27.27 -41.49
CA THR A 392 -9.27 -26.54 -42.75
C THR A 392 -10.65 -25.99 -43.10
N ALA A 393 -10.69 -24.69 -43.42
CA ALA A 393 -11.87 -23.99 -43.89
C ALA A 393 -11.61 -23.44 -45.30
N PHE A 394 -12.64 -23.41 -46.13
CA PHE A 394 -12.66 -22.68 -47.39
C PHE A 394 -13.59 -21.49 -47.23
N VAL A 395 -13.10 -20.31 -47.59
CA VAL A 395 -13.83 -19.06 -47.52
C VAL A 395 -14.10 -18.59 -48.94
N ASP A 396 -15.38 -18.53 -49.30
CA ASP A 396 -15.84 -18.05 -50.60
C ASP A 396 -16.47 -16.67 -50.43
N VAL A 397 -15.92 -15.68 -51.13
CA VAL A 397 -16.42 -14.30 -51.15
C VAL A 397 -17.01 -14.02 -52.53
N ALA A 398 -18.30 -13.69 -52.57
CA ALA A 398 -18.92 -13.17 -53.79
C ALA A 398 -18.53 -11.71 -53.97
N VAL A 399 -17.84 -11.40 -55.07
CA VAL A 399 -17.52 -10.01 -55.46
C VAL A 399 -18.48 -9.57 -56.57
N GLU A 400 -19.07 -8.39 -56.40
CA GLU A 400 -19.88 -7.73 -57.44
C GLU A 400 -18.96 -6.82 -58.27
N ASP A 401 -19.09 -6.88 -59.61
CA ASP A 401 -18.29 -6.14 -60.61
C ASP A 401 -18.21 -4.61 -60.41
#